data_AF-A0A2M7EZW5-F1
#
_entry.id   AF-A0A2M7EZW5-F1
#
_cell.length_a   1.000
_cell.length_b   1.000
_cell.length_c   1.000
_cell.angle_alpha   90.00
_cell.angle_beta   90.00
_cell.angle_gamma   90.00
#
_symmetry.space_group_name_H-M   'P 1'
#
loop_
_entity.id
_entity.type
_entity.pdbx_description
1 polymer ?
#
loop_
_entity_poly.entity_id
_entity_poly.type
_entity_poly.pdbx_seq_one_letter_code
_entity_poly.pdbx_strand_id
1 'polypeptide(L)' 'RSHPEAICVALHPGTVRTAFTEKYLGRHPSVPAEVAAQNLLRVIAGLGPEDSGLFFDWQGARVPW' A
#
# COMPACT_ATOMS: atom_id res chain seq x y z
N ARG A 1 -7.45 25.10 6.97
CA ARG A 1 -7.55 23.72 6.41
C ARG A 1 -9.01 23.43 6.16
N SER A 2 -9.47 23.26 4.91
CA SER A 2 -10.90 23.08 4.60
C SER A 2 -11.41 21.65 4.81
N HIS A 3 -10.50 20.66 4.87
CA HIS A 3 -10.84 19.24 5.03
C HIS A 3 -10.12 18.68 6.26
N PRO A 4 -10.74 18.81 7.46
CA PRO A 4 -10.10 18.47 8.73
C PRO A 4 -9.87 16.97 8.96
N GLU A 5 -10.43 16.12 8.11
CA GLU A 5 -10.34 14.65 8.20
C GLU A 5 -9.61 14.02 7.01
N ALA A 6 -9.21 14.81 6.00
CA ALA A 6 -8.45 14.28 4.88
C ALA A 6 -7.05 13.81 5.33
N ILE A 7 -6.63 12.66 4.82
CA ILE A 7 -5.33 12.04 5.06
C ILE A 7 -4.52 11.93 3.78
N CYS A 8 -3.20 11.89 3.93
CA CYS A 8 -2.26 11.58 2.87
C CYS A 8 -1.29 10.52 3.39
N VAL A 9 -1.19 9.36 2.72
CA VAL A 9 -0.35 8.24 3.16
C VAL A 9 0.41 7.65 1.98
N ALA A 10 1.59 7.10 2.24
CA ALA A 10 2.29 6.26 1.28
C ALA A 10 1.87 4.79 1.47
N LEU A 11 1.78 4.02 0.38
CA LEU A 11 1.39 2.62 0.41
C LEU A 11 2.33 1.78 -0.45
N HIS A 12 2.91 0.73 0.13
CA HIS A 12 3.71 -0.25 -0.58
C HIS A 12 2.84 -1.47 -0.92
N PRO A 13 2.56 -1.73 -2.20
CA PRO A 13 1.63 -2.78 -2.62
C PRO A 13 2.19 -4.21 -2.49
N GLY A 14 3.43 -4.35 -2.03
CA GLY A 14 4.20 -5.59 -2.21
C GLY A 14 4.73 -5.71 -3.64
N THR A 15 5.20 -6.89 -4.02
CA THR A 15 5.60 -7.16 -5.40
C THR A 15 4.36 -7.52 -6.23
N VAL A 16 3.94 -6.60 -7.10
CA VAL A 16 2.75 -6.77 -7.97
C VAL A 16 3.18 -7.27 -9.33
N ARG A 17 2.57 -8.35 -9.85
CA ARG A 17 2.85 -8.88 -11.19
C ARG A 17 2.39 -7.92 -12.28
N THR A 18 3.32 -7.09 -12.72
CA THR A 18 3.17 -6.15 -13.84
C THR A 18 4.38 -6.30 -14.78
N ALA A 19 4.28 -5.72 -15.99
CA ALA A 19 5.41 -5.67 -16.93
C ALA A 19 6.67 -5.02 -16.32
N PHE A 20 6.50 -4.07 -15.40
CA PHE A 20 7.61 -3.43 -14.70
C PHE A 20 8.39 -4.40 -13.80
N THR A 21 7.67 -5.33 -13.14
CA THR A 21 8.24 -6.26 -12.15
C THR A 21 8.69 -7.60 -12.74
N GLU A 22 8.42 -7.85 -14.02
CA GLU A 22 8.54 -9.18 -14.65
C GLU A 22 9.93 -9.81 -14.45
N LYS A 23 10.99 -8.99 -14.55
CA LYS A 23 12.40 -9.44 -14.38
C LYS A 23 12.79 -9.73 -12.92
N TYR A 24 11.94 -9.41 -11.95
CA TYR A 24 12.25 -9.43 -10.52
C TYR A 24 11.42 -10.46 -9.73
N LEU A 25 10.44 -11.12 -10.37
CA LEU A 25 9.47 -12.03 -9.72
C LEU A 25 10.10 -13.27 -9.06
N GLY A 26 11.32 -13.66 -9.46
CA GLY A 26 12.01 -14.82 -8.88
C GLY A 26 12.60 -14.59 -7.48
N ARG A 27 12.61 -13.36 -6.97
CA ARG A 27 13.24 -13.01 -5.67
C ARG A 27 12.24 -12.85 -4.52
N HIS A 28 10.97 -12.54 -4.82
CA HIS A 28 9.97 -12.27 -3.81
C HIS A 28 8.59 -12.83 -4.21
N PRO A 29 7.79 -13.32 -3.25
CA PRO A 29 6.39 -13.66 -3.50
C PRO A 29 5.66 -12.49 -4.15
N SER A 30 4.89 -12.77 -5.21
CA SER A 30 4.19 -11.75 -5.97
C SER A 30 2.71 -12.11 -6.19
N VAL A 31 1.88 -11.08 -6.26
CA VAL A 31 0.43 -11.21 -6.43
C VAL A 31 -0.05 -10.53 -7.71
N PRO A 32 -1.19 -10.96 -8.30
CA PRO A 32 -1.82 -10.21 -9.38
C PRO A 32 -2.20 -8.78 -8.94
N ALA A 33 -2.30 -7.86 -9.91
CA ALA A 33 -2.69 -6.47 -9.67
C ALA A 33 -4.02 -6.33 -8.91
N GLU A 34 -5.00 -7.16 -9.25
CA GLU A 34 -6.31 -7.17 -8.58
C GLU A 34 -6.18 -7.48 -7.07
N VAL A 35 -5.35 -8.46 -6.72
CA VAL A 35 -5.10 -8.82 -5.31
C VAL A 35 -4.35 -7.71 -4.58
N ALA A 36 -3.35 -7.09 -5.23
CA ALA A 36 -2.63 -5.97 -4.65
C ALA A 36 -3.56 -4.78 -4.36
N ALA A 37 -4.44 -4.44 -5.30
CA ALA A 37 -5.43 -3.37 -5.12
C ALA A 37 -6.38 -3.68 -3.97
N GLN A 38 -6.91 -4.90 -3.88
CA GLN A 38 -7.77 -5.32 -2.77
C GLN A 38 -7.07 -5.25 -1.41
N ASN A 39 -5.78 -5.60 -1.34
CA ASN A 39 -4.99 -5.46 -0.12
C ASN A 39 -4.84 -3.99 0.28
N LEU A 40 -4.52 -3.10 -0.67
CA LEU A 40 -4.41 -1.67 -0.39
C LEU A 40 -5.73 -1.04 0.04
N LEU A 41 -6.84 -1.42 -0.60
CA LEU A 41 -8.17 -0.95 -0.20
C LEU A 41 -8.51 -1.38 1.24
N ARG A 42 -8.10 -2.60 1.64
CA ARG A 42 -8.28 -3.07 3.01
C ARG A 42 -7.46 -2.26 4.02
N VAL A 43 -6.22 -1.91 3.67
CA VAL A 43 -5.40 -1.03 4.53
C VAL A 43 -6.07 0.33 4.65
N ILE A 44 -6.44 0.96 3.52
CA ILE A 44 -7.12 2.27 3.50
C ILE A 44 -8.39 2.27 4.36
N ALA A 45 -9.18 1.20 4.33
CA ALA A 45 -10.41 1.07 5.11
C ALA A 45 -10.19 1.06 6.64
N GLY A 46 -8.95 0.82 7.10
CA GLY A 46 -8.57 0.81 8.52
C GLY A 46 -7.84 2.06 9.00
N LEU A 47 -7.57 3.05 8.14
CA LEU A 47 -6.79 4.24 8.49
C LEU A 47 -7.66 5.40 8.99
N GLY A 48 -7.09 6.23 9.86
CA GLY A 48 -7.72 7.44 10.41
C GLY A 48 -6.90 8.71 10.20
N PRO A 49 -7.44 9.89 10.57
CA PRO A 49 -6.75 11.18 10.49
C PRO A 49 -5.34 11.23 11.10
N GLU A 50 -5.12 10.45 12.15
CA GLU A 50 -3.84 10.27 12.87
C GLU A 50 -2.75 9.61 12.03
N ASP A 51 -3.12 8.87 10.99
CA ASP A 51 -2.18 8.17 10.11
C ASP A 51 -1.64 9.04 8.99
N SER A 52 -2.12 10.28 8.87
CA SER A 52 -1.67 11.22 7.84
C SER A 52 -0.16 11.48 7.94
N GLY A 53 0.54 11.27 6.83
CA GLY A 53 2.00 11.38 6.73
C GLY A 53 2.75 10.09 7.06
N LEU A 54 2.07 8.97 7.33
CA LEU A 54 2.69 7.67 7.54
C LEU A 54 2.82 6.86 6.24
N PHE A 55 3.60 5.78 6.33
CA PHE A 55 3.86 4.82 5.26
C PHE A 55 3.50 3.41 5.73
N PHE A 56 2.71 2.68 4.93
CA PHE A 56 2.27 1.33 5.25
C PHE A 56 2.53 0.36 4.10
N ASP A 57 2.66 -0.93 4.41
CA ASP A 57 2.65 -2.01 3.42
C ASP A 57 1.25 -2.60 3.20
N TRP A 58 1.15 -3.53 2.26
CA TRP A 58 -0.08 -4.25 1.89
C TRP A 58 -0.69 -5.07 3.04
N GLN A 59 0.03 -5.30 4.14
CA GLN A 59 -0.43 -5.99 5.34
C GLN A 59 -0.97 -5.00 6.39
N GLY A 60 -0.82 -3.69 6.15
CA GLY A 60 -1.16 -2.63 7.09
C GLY A 60 -0.04 -2.35 8.10
N ALA A 61 1.13 -2.96 7.94
CA ALA A 61 2.26 -2.70 8.83
C ALA A 61 2.90 -1.36 8.47
N ARG A 62 3.29 -0.59 9.50
CA ARG A 62 4.02 0.67 9.31
C ARG A 62 5.43 0.38 8.81
N VAL A 63 5.80 1.06 7.73
CA VAL A 63 7.13 0.97 7.12
C VAL A 63 7.95 2.20 7.54
N PRO A 64 9.22 2.02 7.95
CA PRO A 64 10.12 3.15 8.18
C PRO A 64 10.42 3.88 6.86
N TRP A 65 10.65 5.18 6.95
CA TRP A 65 11.09 6.00 5.82
C TRP A 65 12.51 5.65 5.36
#